data_AF-A0A2M7D8M6-F1
#
_entry.id   AF-A0A2M7D8M6-F1
#
_cell.length_a   1.000
_cell.length_b   1.000
_cell.length_c   1.000
_cell.angle_alpha   90.00
_cell.angle_beta   90.00
_cell.angle_gamma   90.00
#
_symmetry.space_group_name_H-M   'P 1'
#
loop_
_entity.id
_entity.type
_entity.pdbx_description
1 polymer ?
#
loop_
_entity_poly.entity_id
_entity_poly.type
_entity_poly.pdbx_seq_one_letter_code
_entity_poly.pdbx_strand_id
1 'polypeptide(L)'
;MADTEVKFRKKDLISLVWPVNTCYSTLIAGVPKGVTVDKVAGTWTFRGQTQKIGSRRYPCTEGIDYPIGVYDRTKIDHLDKMKDDAEWVQNRNRPTSLDD
;
A
#
# COMPACT_ATOMS: atom_id res chain seq x y z
N MET A 1 -23.81 16.67 16.31
CA MET A 1 -23.22 15.65 15.42
C MET A 1 -21.72 15.83 15.52
N ALA A 2 -20.96 14.82 15.93
CA ALA A 2 -19.51 14.96 16.08
C ALA A 2 -18.88 15.10 14.69
N ASP A 3 -18.29 16.26 14.44
CA ASP A 3 -17.50 16.51 13.23
C ASP A 3 -16.32 15.53 13.28
N THR A 4 -16.38 14.49 12.44
CA THR A 4 -15.39 13.42 12.52
C THR A 4 -14.13 13.90 11.81
N GLU A 5 -13.13 14.30 12.60
CA GLU A 5 -11.89 14.89 12.09
C GLU A 5 -11.21 13.95 11.07
N VAL A 6 -10.91 14.50 9.89
CA VAL A 6 -10.25 13.76 8.81
C VAL A 6 -8.78 13.56 9.19
N LYS A 7 -8.41 12.33 9.54
CA LYS A 7 -7.04 11.98 9.97
C LYS A 7 -6.01 12.03 8.84
N PHE A 8 -6.43 11.82 7.59
CA PHE A 8 -5.53 11.76 6.43
C PHE A 8 -6.07 12.57 5.24
N ARG A 9 -5.24 13.42 4.64
CA ARG A 9 -5.64 14.20 3.46
C ARG A 9 -5.36 13.40 2.19
N LYS A 10 -6.33 13.36 1.26
CA LYS A 10 -6.22 12.57 0.00
C LYS A 10 -4.94 12.89 -0.79
N LYS A 11 -4.54 14.17 -0.85
CA LYS A 11 -3.35 14.64 -1.58
C LYS A 11 -2.02 14.20 -0.97
N ASP A 12 -2.04 13.73 0.27
CA ASP A 12 -0.84 13.29 1.00
C ASP A 12 -0.68 11.77 0.92
N LEU A 13 -1.70 11.05 0.44
CA LEU A 13 -1.67 9.60 0.37
C LEU A 13 -1.04 9.10 -0.93
N ILE A 14 -0.23 8.06 -0.79
CA ILE A 14 0.40 7.31 -1.88
C ILE A 14 0.07 5.81 -1.72
N SER A 15 -0.16 5.12 -2.84
CA SER A 15 -0.34 3.68 -2.87
C SER A 15 0.89 3.02 -3.47
N LEU A 16 1.36 1.94 -2.84
CA LEU A 16 2.35 1.04 -3.41
C LEU A 16 1.61 -0.15 -4.04
N VAL A 17 1.93 -0.45 -5.29
CA VAL A 17 1.18 -1.41 -6.12
C VAL A 17 2.17 -2.31 -6.85
N TRP A 18 1.83 -3.59 -6.94
CA TRP A 18 2.57 -4.57 -7.73
C TRP A 18 1.66 -5.25 -8.77
N PRO A 19 1.48 -4.64 -9.95
CA PRO A 19 1.11 -5.36 -11.16
C PRO A 19 2.25 -6.30 -11.61
N VAL A 20 1.94 -7.25 -12.50
CA VAL A 20 2.88 -8.23 -13.09
C VAL A 20 4.33 -7.72 -13.15
N ASN A 21 5.19 -8.28 -12.29
CA ASN A 21 6.65 -8.05 -12.27
C ASN A 21 7.12 -6.59 -12.13
N THR A 22 6.28 -5.64 -11.71
CA THR A 22 6.65 -4.24 -11.59
C THR A 22 6.13 -3.62 -10.29
N CYS A 23 6.99 -3.01 -9.48
CA CYS A 23 6.58 -2.24 -8.31
C CYS A 23 6.51 -0.79 -8.70
N TYR A 24 5.37 -0.15 -8.52
CA TYR A 24 5.28 1.28 -8.70
C TYR A 24 4.45 1.92 -7.59
N SER A 25 4.68 3.20 -7.41
CA SER A 25 3.92 4.02 -6.49
C SER A 25 3.05 5.01 -7.25
N THR A 26 1.82 5.23 -6.79
CA THR A 26 0.88 6.15 -7.42
C THR A 26 0.18 6.99 -6.36
N LEU A 27 -0.03 8.28 -6.64
CA LEU A 27 -0.85 9.12 -5.78
C LEU A 27 -2.27 8.56 -5.75
N ILE A 28 -2.95 8.67 -4.60
CA ILE A 28 -4.33 8.19 -4.39
C ILE A 28 -5.38 8.92 -5.28
N ALA A 29 -4.98 9.84 -6.14
CA ALA A 29 -5.82 10.27 -7.26
C ALA A 29 -6.05 9.13 -8.28
N GLY A 30 -5.09 8.21 -8.42
CA GLY A 30 -5.15 7.01 -9.28
C GLY A 30 -5.17 5.72 -8.45
N VAL A 31 -6.12 5.61 -7.51
CA VAL A 31 -6.29 4.42 -6.65
C VAL A 31 -6.42 3.16 -7.52
N PRO A 32 -5.67 2.08 -7.22
CA PRO A 32 -5.84 0.79 -7.90
C PRO A 32 -7.30 0.33 -7.85
N LYS A 33 -7.78 -0.26 -8.94
CA LYS A 33 -9.17 -0.74 -9.04
C LYS A 33 -9.49 -1.68 -7.86
N GLY A 34 -10.54 -1.38 -7.11
CA GLY A 34 -11.00 -2.19 -5.98
C GLY A 34 -10.37 -1.86 -4.63
N VAL A 35 -9.52 -0.83 -4.52
CA VAL A 35 -9.08 -0.27 -3.23
C VAL A 35 -10.04 0.84 -2.80
N THR A 36 -10.54 0.73 -1.57
CA THR A 36 -11.31 1.78 -0.89
C THR A 36 -10.45 2.36 0.22
N VAL A 37 -10.47 3.69 0.41
CA VAL A 37 -9.68 4.37 1.46
C VAL A 37 -10.62 5.17 2.35
N ASP A 38 -10.64 4.83 3.63
CA ASP A 38 -11.32 5.59 4.66
C ASP A 38 -10.31 6.50 5.39
N LYS A 39 -10.37 7.77 5.05
CA LYS A 39 -9.48 8.82 5.59
C LYS A 39 -9.81 9.22 7.03
N VAL A 40 -11.01 8.90 7.50
CA VAL A 40 -11.50 9.22 8.85
C VAL A 40 -11.12 8.09 9.79
N ALA A 41 -11.40 6.85 9.39
CA ALA A 41 -10.95 5.66 10.13
C ALA A 41 -9.43 5.47 10.05
N GLY A 42 -8.78 5.98 8.99
CA GLY A 42 -7.36 5.80 8.75
C GLY A 42 -7.04 4.41 8.21
N THR A 43 -7.92 3.87 7.37
CA THR A 43 -7.85 2.50 6.85
C THR A 43 -7.96 2.46 5.34
N TRP A 44 -7.54 1.35 4.77
CA TRP A 44 -7.75 1.02 3.37
C TRP A 44 -8.21 -0.43 3.24
N THR A 45 -9.07 -0.70 2.28
CA THR A 45 -9.71 -2.00 2.08
C THR A 45 -9.53 -2.46 0.65
N PHE A 46 -9.17 -3.73 0.47
CA PHE A 46 -9.14 -4.37 -0.83
C PHE A 46 -9.59 -5.82 -0.70
N ARG A 47 -10.48 -6.26 -1.59
CA ARG A 47 -11.08 -7.62 -1.56
C ARG A 47 -11.61 -8.01 -0.17
N GLY A 48 -12.31 -7.09 0.51
CA GLY A 48 -12.91 -7.32 1.82
C GLY A 48 -11.94 -7.34 3.01
N GLN A 49 -10.63 -7.16 2.77
CA GLN A 49 -9.64 -7.07 3.84
C GLN A 49 -9.27 -5.62 4.11
N THR A 50 -9.42 -5.20 5.36
CA THR A 50 -9.14 -3.84 5.81
C THR A 50 -7.84 -3.79 6.58
N GLN A 51 -7.01 -2.79 6.26
CA GLN A 51 -5.70 -2.55 6.84
C GLN A 51 -5.57 -1.09 7.24
N LYS A 52 -4.62 -0.78 8.13
CA LYS A 52 -4.34 0.61 8.51
C LYS A 52 -3.55 1.32 7.40
N ILE A 53 -3.81 2.60 7.18
CA ILE A 53 -2.89 3.43 6.39
C ILE A 53 -1.53 3.47 7.11
N GLY A 54 -0.44 3.30 6.37
CA GLY A 54 0.91 3.09 6.89
C GLY A 54 1.19 1.63 7.25
N SER A 55 0.44 0.67 6.70
CA SER A 55 0.70 -0.76 6.88
C SER A 55 0.54 -1.54 5.58
N ARG A 56 1.33 -2.62 5.46
CA ARG A 56 1.22 -3.61 4.39
C ARG A 56 -0.02 -4.46 4.57
N ARG A 57 -0.62 -4.90 3.45
CA ARG A 57 -1.59 -5.99 3.46
C ARG A 57 -0.93 -7.34 3.70
N TYR A 58 -1.45 -8.06 4.69
CA TYR A 58 -1.11 -9.46 4.94
C TYR A 58 -2.33 -10.36 4.68
N PRO A 59 -2.16 -11.55 4.08
CA PRO A 59 -1.02 -11.98 3.29
C PRO A 59 -1.11 -11.35 1.88
N CYS A 60 -0.03 -10.72 1.40
CA CYS A 60 0.04 -10.26 0.01
C CYS A 60 0.33 -11.47 -0.91
N THR A 61 -0.62 -12.40 -0.98
CA THR A 61 -0.54 -13.60 -1.84
C THR A 61 -0.68 -13.24 -3.32
N GLU A 62 -0.11 -14.11 -4.13
CA GLU A 62 0.12 -14.00 -5.58
C GLU A 62 -1.10 -13.52 -6.37
N GLY A 63 -0.87 -12.50 -7.19
CA GLY A 63 -1.88 -11.95 -8.07
C GLY A 63 -1.44 -10.65 -8.73
N ILE A 64 -1.84 -10.47 -9.98
CA ILE A 64 -1.64 -9.26 -10.76
C ILE A 64 -2.48 -8.13 -10.15
N ASP A 65 -1.94 -6.91 -10.15
CA ASP A 65 -2.54 -5.66 -9.66
C ASP A 65 -2.85 -5.62 -8.16
N TYR A 66 -1.99 -6.22 -7.34
CA TYR A 66 -2.19 -6.23 -5.90
C TYR A 66 -1.70 -4.92 -5.26
N PRO A 67 -2.59 -4.16 -4.58
CA PRO A 67 -2.16 -3.09 -3.70
C PRO A 67 -1.40 -3.69 -2.52
N ILE A 68 -0.18 -3.22 -2.31
CA ILE A 68 0.69 -3.65 -1.20
C ILE A 68 0.31 -2.87 0.06
N GLY A 69 0.17 -1.56 -0.09
CA GLY A 69 -0.12 -0.65 1.02
C GLY A 69 -0.54 0.74 0.57
N VAL A 70 -1.15 1.48 1.50
CA VAL A 70 -1.45 2.91 1.38
C VAL A 70 -0.69 3.63 2.48
N TYR A 71 0.05 4.67 2.14
CA TYR A 71 0.97 5.39 3.03
C TYR A 71 0.69 6.90 2.97
N ASP A 72 1.16 7.63 3.97
CA ASP A 72 1.04 9.08 4.06
C ASP A 72 2.44 9.65 3.85
N ARG A 73 2.65 10.34 2.73
CA ARG A 73 3.98 10.84 2.35
C ARG A 73 4.46 12.02 3.21
N THR A 74 3.61 12.55 4.08
CA THR A 74 3.99 13.59 5.04
C THR A 74 4.56 13.02 6.34
N LYS A 75 4.50 11.69 6.52
CA LYS A 75 4.97 10.99 7.72
C LYS A 75 6.18 10.11 7.39
N ILE A 76 7.32 10.35 8.05
CA ILE A 76 8.56 9.61 7.81
C ILE A 76 8.39 8.11 8.07
N ASP A 77 7.71 7.72 9.16
CA ASP A 77 7.50 6.32 9.48
C ASP A 77 6.63 5.57 8.45
N HIS A 78 5.77 6.29 7.71
CA HIS A 78 5.02 5.73 6.59
C HIS A 78 5.90 5.55 5.36
N LEU A 79 6.85 6.46 5.11
CA LEU A 79 7.81 6.35 4.00
C LEU A 79 8.82 5.21 4.22
N ASP A 80 9.31 5.05 5.45
CA ASP A 80 10.21 3.94 5.81
C ASP A 80 9.52 2.59 5.58
N LYS A 81 8.28 2.43 6.07
CA LYS A 81 7.50 1.22 5.83
C LYS A 81 7.22 0.97 4.34
N MET A 82 6.94 2.02 3.58
CA MET A 82 6.75 1.91 2.13
C MET A 82 8.02 1.38 1.43
N LYS A 83 9.19 1.84 1.86
CA LYS A 83 10.48 1.35 1.37
C LYS A 83 10.69 -0.12 1.76
N ASP A 84 10.50 -0.48 3.02
CA ASP A 84 10.65 -1.85 3.51
C ASP A 84 9.72 -2.82 2.75
N ASP A 85 8.50 -2.39 2.46
CA ASP A 85 7.54 -3.18 1.70
C ASP A 85 7.95 -3.32 0.23
N ALA A 86 8.52 -2.29 -0.38
CA ALA A 86 9.07 -2.37 -1.74
C ALA A 86 10.27 -3.32 -1.81
N GLU A 87 11.18 -3.28 -0.82
CA GLU A 87 12.32 -4.18 -0.71
C GLU A 87 11.88 -5.63 -0.48
N TRP A 88 10.85 -5.85 0.35
CA TRP A 88 10.26 -7.18 0.52
C TRP A 88 9.75 -7.77 -0.80
N VAL A 89 9.04 -6.96 -1.61
CA VAL A 89 8.56 -7.39 -2.93
C VAL A 89 9.73 -7.69 -3.87
N GLN A 90 10.77 -6.87 -3.85
CA GLN A 90 11.97 -7.10 -4.65
C GLN A 90 12.62 -8.43 -4.27
N ASN A 91 12.85 -8.68 -2.97
CA ASN A 91 13.52 -9.88 -2.47
C ASN A 91 12.72 -11.16 -2.73
N ARG A 92 11.39 -11.11 -2.57
CA ARG A 92 10.50 -12.23 -2.89
C ARG A 92 10.61 -12.69 -4.34
N ASN A 93 10.77 -11.75 -5.27
CA ASN A 93 10.77 -12.02 -6.71
C ASN A 93 12.19 -12.08 -7.30
N ARG A 94 13.24 -12.03 -6.46
CA ARG A 94 14.59 -12.31 -6.96
C ARG A 94 14.61 -13.75 -7.49
N PRO A 95 15.21 -14.00 -8.66
CA PRO A 95 15.50 -15.37 -9.05
C PRO A 95 16.29 -16.00 -7.91
N THR A 96 15.82 -17.14 -7.39
CA THR A 96 16.68 -18.02 -6.62
C THR A 96 17.85 -18.33 -7.52
N SER A 97 19.05 -17.89 -7.14
CA SER A 97 20.29 -18.31 -7.79
C SER A 97 20.24 -19.84 -7.85
N LEU A 98 20.23 -20.41 -9.06
CA LEU A 98 20.31 -21.85 -9.30
C LEU A 98 21.76 -22.35 -9.22
N ASP A 99 22.62 -21.62 -8.50
CA ASP A 99 24.03 -21.92 -8.29
C ASP A 99 24.24 -22.25 -6.81
N ASP A 100 23.88 -23.47 -6.42
CA ASP A 100 24.47 -24.25 -5.30
C ASP A 100 24.38 -25.75 -5.65
#